data_AF-A0A6F9BLW5-F1
#
_entry.id   AF-A0A6F9BLW5-F1
#
_cell.length_a   1.000
_cell.length_b   1.000
_cell.length_c   1.000
_cell.angle_alpha   90.00
_cell.angle_beta   90.00
_cell.angle_gamma   90.00
#
_symmetry.space_group_name_H-M   'P 1'
#
loop_
_entity.id
_entity.type
_entity.pdbx_description
1 polymer ?
#
loop_
_entity_poly.entity_id
_entity_poly.type
_entity_poly.pdbx_seq_one_letter_code
_entity_poly.pdbx_strand_id
1 'polypeptide(L)'
;MIYTGTQEELLEFHAYLSSMNEHLHFTINYDLSQISFLDVMDPQLKPIFKYPPRMVFKRPPNVRDIVVKSDYPPEKRETFLDKVREGNYKCGQCAQCSFTYKCNSFTHPRTGQRLKIKGLITCMSTNLVNMFKCPCGLSYIGKTCRSLKTRICEHHSNIRTGETKKLVAVHFLQAGHPISSLRYIGIEMVKMSRRGGDIERKLRQRESFWIHRLNTLSPLGLNEEFDLKPFL
;
A
#
# COMPACT_ATOMS: atom_id res chain seq x y z
N MET A 1 8.11 11.31 -7.04
CA MET A 1 7.56 9.92 -7.01
C MET A 1 8.70 8.97 -7.38
N ILE A 2 9.07 7.98 -6.56
CA ILE A 2 10.07 6.97 -6.97
C ILE A 2 9.30 5.70 -7.32
N TYR A 3 9.14 5.48 -8.62
CA TYR A 3 8.58 4.28 -9.18
C TYR A 3 9.64 3.16 -9.15
N THR A 4 9.22 1.91 -8.85
CA THR A 4 10.14 0.76 -8.64
C THR A 4 9.80 -0.47 -9.49
N GLY A 5 8.97 -0.30 -10.52
CA GLY A 5 8.74 -1.31 -11.56
C GLY A 5 9.63 -1.05 -12.79
N THR A 6 9.33 -1.70 -13.91
CA THR A 6 10.03 -1.46 -15.17
C THR A 6 9.53 -0.19 -15.85
N GLN A 7 10.37 0.44 -16.68
CA GLN A 7 9.97 1.62 -17.44
C GLN A 7 8.69 1.39 -18.26
N GLU A 8 8.53 0.20 -18.84
CA GLU A 8 7.32 -0.22 -19.57
C GLU A 8 6.07 -0.19 -18.70
N GLU A 9 6.13 -0.78 -17.50
CA GLU A 9 5.01 -0.77 -16.55
C GLU A 9 4.65 0.66 -16.07
N LEU A 10 5.61 1.61 -16.08
CA LEU A 10 5.33 3.03 -15.77
C LEU A 10 4.64 3.73 -16.94
N LEU A 11 5.08 3.46 -18.18
CA LEU A 11 4.52 4.04 -19.40
C LEU A 11 3.10 3.51 -19.67
N GLU A 12 2.82 2.24 -19.40
CA GLU A 12 1.47 1.68 -19.45
C GLU A 12 0.53 2.38 -18.46
N PHE A 13 0.99 2.59 -17.22
CA PHE A 13 0.19 3.28 -16.21
C PHE A 13 -0.04 4.76 -16.57
N HIS A 14 0.96 5.41 -17.16
CA HIS A 14 0.84 6.77 -17.67
C HIS A 14 -0.20 6.89 -18.80
N ALA A 15 -0.13 6.00 -19.79
CA ALA A 15 -1.07 5.97 -20.90
C ALA A 15 -2.51 5.77 -20.41
N TYR A 16 -2.71 4.91 -19.40
CA TYR A 16 -3.99 4.74 -18.73
C TYR A 16 -4.49 6.04 -18.07
N LEU A 17 -3.64 6.73 -17.29
CA LEU A 17 -4.00 8.01 -16.67
C LEU A 17 -4.44 9.05 -17.72
N SER A 18 -3.71 9.14 -18.83
CA SER A 18 -4.04 10.04 -19.93
C SER A 18 -5.31 9.64 -20.70
N SER A 19 -5.66 8.34 -20.76
CA SER A 19 -6.89 7.90 -21.44
C SER A 19 -8.18 8.17 -20.66
N MET A 20 -8.08 8.52 -19.37
CA MET A 20 -9.26 8.73 -18.53
C MET A 20 -9.85 10.14 -18.64
N ASN A 21 -9.16 11.09 -19.28
CA ASN A 21 -9.66 12.44 -19.48
C ASN A 21 -8.99 13.13 -20.68
N GLU A 22 -9.77 13.41 -21.73
CA GLU A 22 -9.30 14.04 -22.98
C GLU A 22 -8.77 15.48 -22.81
N HIS A 23 -9.05 16.13 -21.68
CA HIS A 23 -8.62 17.50 -21.39
C HIS A 23 -7.48 17.59 -20.38
N LEU A 24 -7.03 16.45 -19.82
CA LEU A 24 -5.96 16.39 -18.83
C LEU A 24 -4.79 15.53 -19.32
N HIS A 25 -3.82 16.20 -19.93
CA HIS A 25 -2.54 15.57 -20.29
C HIS A 25 -1.60 15.59 -19.08
N PHE A 26 -1.37 14.40 -18.50
CA PHE A 26 -0.35 14.22 -17.48
C PHE A 26 1.04 14.26 -18.12
N THR A 27 1.92 15.16 -17.66
CA THR A 27 3.32 15.22 -18.11
C THR A 27 4.20 14.45 -17.14
N ILE A 28 4.89 13.40 -17.61
CA ILE A 28 5.90 12.72 -16.81
C ILE A 28 7.23 13.45 -17.00
N ASN A 29 7.61 14.23 -15.99
CA ASN A 29 8.97 14.73 -15.81
C ASN A 29 9.66 13.85 -14.76
N TYR A 30 10.73 13.17 -15.16
CA TYR A 30 11.66 12.55 -14.23
C TYR A 30 12.98 13.30 -14.34
N ASP A 31 13.34 13.96 -13.25
CA ASP A 31 14.68 14.46 -13.04
C ASP A 31 15.35 13.54 -12.01
N LEU A 32 16.53 13.04 -12.34
CA LEU A 32 17.32 12.20 -11.43
C LEU A 32 17.98 13.04 -10.31
N SER A 33 17.79 14.37 -10.31
CA SER A 33 18.54 15.28 -9.47
C SER A 33 17.75 16.12 -8.44
N GLN A 34 16.63 16.84 -8.68
CA GLN A 34 15.98 17.72 -7.64
C GLN A 34 14.45 18.03 -7.76
N ILE A 35 13.81 18.62 -6.71
CA ILE A 35 12.43 19.24 -6.67
C ILE A 35 12.41 20.50 -5.75
N SER A 36 11.60 21.54 -6.10
CA SER A 36 11.62 22.95 -5.60
C SER A 36 10.72 23.34 -4.40
N PHE A 37 10.99 24.53 -3.83
CA PHE A 37 10.70 25.00 -2.46
C PHE A 37 9.47 25.94 -2.24
N LEU A 38 8.69 26.31 -3.26
CA LEU A 38 7.91 27.58 -3.24
C LEU A 38 6.56 27.64 -2.47
N ASP A 39 6.11 26.60 -1.76
CA ASP A 39 4.67 26.50 -1.38
C ASP A 39 4.29 26.88 0.07
N VAL A 40 5.17 27.46 0.89
CA VAL A 40 4.96 27.47 2.37
C VAL A 40 4.88 28.85 3.03
N MET A 41 4.41 29.89 2.35
CA MET A 41 4.09 31.15 3.05
C MET A 41 2.81 31.80 2.50
N ASP A 42 1.64 31.24 2.83
CA ASP A 42 0.33 31.86 2.55
C ASP A 42 -0.16 32.71 3.75
N PRO A 43 -0.26 34.04 3.60
CA PRO A 43 -0.77 34.95 4.62
C PRO A 43 -2.24 34.72 5.03
N GLN A 44 -3.02 33.95 4.27
CA GLN A 44 -4.45 33.73 4.51
C GLN A 44 -4.78 32.85 5.72
N LEU A 45 -3.79 32.14 6.28
CA LEU A 45 -4.00 31.19 7.39
C LEU A 45 -4.06 31.85 8.79
N LYS A 46 -3.79 33.16 8.87
CA LYS A 46 -3.75 33.95 10.10
C LYS A 46 -5.08 34.04 10.89
N PRO A 47 -6.28 34.09 10.26
CA PRO A 47 -7.55 34.21 10.99
C PRO A 47 -8.06 32.90 11.62
N ILE A 48 -7.50 31.75 11.26
CA ILE A 48 -8.07 30.42 11.57
C ILE A 48 -7.73 29.96 13.00
N PHE A 49 -6.68 30.49 13.61
CA PHE A 49 -6.18 30.03 14.90
C PHE A 49 -6.61 30.96 16.05
N LYS A 50 -7.48 30.46 16.93
CA LYS A 50 -7.97 31.19 18.13
C LYS A 50 -6.89 31.39 19.21
N TYR A 51 -5.82 30.60 19.17
CA TYR A 51 -4.60 30.78 19.97
C TYR A 51 -3.38 30.51 19.09
N PRO A 52 -2.26 31.22 19.30
CA PRO A 52 -1.03 30.93 18.57
C PRO A 52 -0.63 29.47 18.82
N PRO A 53 -0.28 28.70 17.77
CA PRO A 53 0.16 27.32 17.95
C PRO A 53 1.35 27.27 18.91
N ARG A 54 1.31 26.36 19.88
CA ARG A 54 2.44 26.14 20.81
C ARG A 54 3.66 25.72 20.00
N MET A 55 4.65 26.60 19.92
CA MET A 55 5.97 26.26 19.38
C MET A 55 6.72 25.41 20.41
N VAL A 56 6.86 24.12 20.11
CA VAL A 56 7.85 23.26 20.78
C VAL A 56 9.17 23.45 20.04
N PHE A 57 10.19 23.97 20.72
CA PHE A 57 11.53 24.05 20.15
C PHE A 57 12.09 22.64 19.96
N LYS A 58 11.93 22.10 18.75
CA LYS A 58 12.75 21.01 18.26
C LYS A 58 14.09 21.61 17.85
N ARG A 59 15.21 21.01 18.28
CA ARG A 59 16.54 21.45 17.82
C ARG A 59 16.50 21.59 16.29
N PRO A 60 16.88 22.75 15.71
CA PRO A 60 16.95 22.87 14.27
C PRO A 60 17.92 21.81 13.76
N PRO A 61 17.54 21.03 12.72
CA PRO A 61 18.46 20.07 12.14
C PRO A 61 19.69 20.84 11.67
N ASN A 62 20.85 20.50 12.22
CA ASN A 62 22.10 21.14 11.81
C ASN A 62 22.48 20.64 10.41
N VAL A 63 23.47 21.28 9.78
CA VAL A 63 23.97 20.88 8.46
C VAL A 63 24.28 19.37 8.43
N ARG A 64 24.77 18.79 9.54
CA ARG A 64 24.97 17.34 9.66
C ARG A 64 23.66 16.55 9.57
N ASP A 65 22.61 16.94 10.28
CA ASP A 65 21.30 16.28 10.26
C ASP A 65 20.58 16.39 8.89
N ILE A 66 20.89 17.44 8.12
CA ILE A 66 20.33 17.70 6.78
C ILE A 66 21.14 16.99 5.69
N VAL A 67 22.48 17.03 5.78
CA VAL A 67 23.40 16.64 4.69
C VAL A 67 23.96 15.22 4.84
N VAL A 68 23.90 14.61 6.03
CA VAL A 68 24.61 13.34 6.30
C VAL A 68 23.76 12.09 6.10
N LYS A 69 22.48 12.23 5.73
CA LYS A 69 21.70 11.08 5.24
C LYS A 69 21.95 10.91 3.75
N SER A 70 23.09 10.31 3.41
CA SER A 70 23.37 9.95 2.02
C SER A 70 22.31 8.99 1.49
N ASP A 71 21.91 9.18 0.22
CA ASP A 71 21.19 8.15 -0.54
C ASP A 71 22.09 6.96 -0.86
N TYR A 72 23.40 7.11 -0.64
CA TYR A 72 24.36 6.02 -0.70
C TYR A 72 23.95 4.94 0.30
N PRO A 73 23.69 3.69 -0.13
CA PRO A 73 23.39 2.63 0.80
C PRO A 73 24.54 2.46 1.80
N PRO A 74 24.28 2.44 3.13
CA PRO A 74 25.31 2.00 4.05
C PRO A 74 25.69 0.58 3.64
N GLU A 75 26.95 0.21 3.81
CA GLU A 75 27.39 -1.16 3.57
C GLU A 75 26.40 -2.13 4.22
N LYS A 76 25.73 -2.93 3.38
CA LYS A 76 24.78 -3.92 3.86
C LYS A 76 25.57 -4.95 4.65
N ARG A 77 25.46 -4.90 5.97
CA ARG A 77 25.84 -6.06 6.79
C ARG A 77 24.80 -7.14 6.51
N GLU A 78 25.24 -8.24 5.91
CA GLU A 78 24.37 -9.39 5.70
C GLU A 78 23.84 -9.89 7.04
N THR A 79 22.54 -9.81 7.20
CA THR A 79 21.81 -10.40 8.32
C THR A 79 21.30 -11.78 7.90
N PHE A 80 20.97 -12.62 8.88
CA PHE A 80 20.33 -13.92 8.62
C PHE A 80 19.08 -13.80 7.73
N LEU A 81 18.34 -12.69 7.85
CA LEU A 81 17.12 -12.42 7.07
C LEU A 81 17.39 -12.09 5.61
N ASP A 82 18.60 -11.64 5.23
CA ASP A 82 18.94 -11.38 3.83
C ASP A 82 19.03 -12.68 3.00
N LYS A 83 19.21 -13.82 3.67
CA LYS A 83 19.15 -15.16 3.05
C LYS A 83 17.73 -15.63 2.80
N VAL A 84 16.73 -15.01 3.42
CA VAL A 84 15.32 -15.39 3.28
C VAL A 84 14.74 -14.70 2.06
N ARG A 85 14.23 -15.50 1.12
CA ARG A 85 13.59 -14.99 -0.10
C ARG A 85 12.36 -14.15 0.25
N GLU A 86 12.10 -13.10 -0.52
CA GLU A 86 10.86 -12.34 -0.41
C GLU A 86 9.63 -13.24 -0.59
N GLY A 87 8.55 -12.90 0.10
CA GLY A 87 7.36 -13.72 0.16
C GLY A 87 6.49 -13.48 1.38
N ASN A 88 5.33 -14.12 1.38
CA ASN A 88 4.41 -14.19 2.50
C ASN A 88 4.66 -15.48 3.29
N TYR A 89 4.77 -15.37 4.61
CA TYR A 89 5.11 -16.45 5.51
C TYR A 89 4.20 -16.46 6.74
N LYS A 90 3.98 -17.64 7.31
CA LYS A 90 3.33 -17.77 8.62
C LYS A 90 4.31 -17.35 9.70
N CYS A 91 3.85 -16.59 10.69
CA CYS A 91 4.64 -16.25 11.86
C CYS A 91 4.67 -17.40 12.91
N GLY A 92 3.91 -18.49 12.69
CA GLY A 92 3.93 -19.70 13.51
C GLY A 92 3.21 -19.62 14.87
N GLN A 93 3.00 -18.40 15.39
CA GLN A 93 2.50 -18.19 16.76
C GLN A 93 1.11 -17.53 16.80
N CYS A 94 0.35 -17.56 15.69
CA CYS A 94 -0.90 -16.82 15.56
C CYS A 94 -2.05 -17.67 15.02
N ALA A 95 -3.25 -17.55 15.61
CA ALA A 95 -4.46 -18.21 15.09
C ALA A 95 -4.80 -17.76 13.65
N GLN A 96 -4.51 -16.49 13.32
CA GLN A 96 -4.74 -15.94 11.99
C GLN A 96 -3.84 -16.55 10.90
N CYS A 97 -2.83 -17.32 11.28
CA CYS A 97 -1.90 -17.94 10.36
C CYS A 97 -2.52 -19.15 9.65
N SER A 98 -3.67 -19.64 10.13
CA SER A 98 -4.48 -20.66 9.47
C SER A 98 -5.10 -20.18 8.16
N PHE A 99 -5.37 -18.88 8.03
CA PHE A 99 -6.03 -18.28 6.85
C PHE A 99 -5.05 -17.72 5.81
N THR A 100 -3.74 -17.95 5.99
CA THR A 100 -2.70 -17.55 5.03
C THR A 100 -1.83 -18.75 4.66
N TYR A 101 -1.00 -18.61 3.64
CA TYR A 101 -0.13 -19.67 3.15
C TYR A 101 1.23 -19.11 2.71
N LYS A 102 2.24 -19.98 2.73
CA LYS A 102 3.59 -19.60 2.29
C LYS A 102 3.60 -19.44 0.77
N CYS A 103 4.04 -18.30 0.27
CA CYS A 103 4.24 -18.08 -1.16
C CYS A 103 5.25 -16.95 -1.42
N ASN A 104 5.93 -16.98 -2.55
CA ASN A 104 6.83 -15.92 -3.01
C ASN A 104 6.25 -15.14 -4.20
N SER A 105 5.11 -15.59 -4.72
CA SER A 105 4.40 -15.01 -5.84
C SER A 105 2.92 -15.37 -5.72
N PHE A 106 2.08 -14.62 -6.42
CA PHE A 106 0.67 -14.90 -6.59
C PHE A 106 0.28 -14.76 -8.06
N THR A 107 -0.85 -15.35 -8.44
CA THR A 107 -1.33 -15.36 -9.82
C THR A 107 -2.28 -14.20 -10.04
N HIS A 108 -2.08 -13.43 -11.10
CA HIS A 108 -3.03 -12.43 -11.55
C HIS A 108 -4.38 -13.11 -11.87
N PRO A 109 -5.51 -12.64 -11.31
CA PRO A 109 -6.80 -13.32 -11.44
C PRO A 109 -7.36 -13.43 -12.87
N ARG A 110 -6.77 -12.76 -13.86
CA ARG A 110 -7.30 -12.67 -15.24
C ARG A 110 -6.29 -13.13 -16.26
N THR A 111 -5.07 -12.59 -16.21
CA THR A 111 -4.02 -12.94 -17.18
C THR A 111 -3.29 -14.24 -16.84
N GLY A 112 -3.46 -14.76 -15.62
CA GLY A 112 -2.68 -15.91 -15.14
C GLY A 112 -1.19 -15.61 -14.89
N GLN A 113 -0.76 -14.36 -15.10
CA GLN A 113 0.63 -13.96 -14.90
C GLN A 113 1.04 -14.16 -13.44
N ARG A 114 2.22 -14.74 -13.20
CA ARG A 114 2.80 -14.86 -11.86
C ARG A 114 3.50 -13.57 -11.46
N LEU A 115 2.98 -12.93 -10.41
CA LEU A 115 3.49 -11.69 -9.84
C LEU A 115 4.25 -11.98 -8.55
N LYS A 116 5.47 -11.44 -8.42
CA LYS A 116 6.31 -11.65 -7.23
C LYS A 116 5.80 -10.79 -6.06
N ILE A 117 5.82 -11.37 -4.86
CA ILE A 117 5.56 -10.63 -3.63
C ILE A 117 6.76 -9.74 -3.33
N LYS A 118 6.49 -8.47 -3.03
CA LYS A 118 7.52 -7.47 -2.77
C LYS A 118 7.78 -7.35 -1.26
N GLY A 119 8.87 -7.97 -0.81
CA GLY A 119 9.31 -7.95 0.58
C GLY A 119 9.03 -9.22 1.39
N LEU A 120 9.64 -9.30 2.58
CA LEU A 120 9.47 -10.40 3.54
C LEU A 120 8.30 -10.09 4.47
N ILE A 121 7.17 -10.76 4.25
CA ILE A 121 5.90 -10.46 4.91
C ILE A 121 5.47 -11.62 5.82
N THR A 122 5.02 -11.28 7.02
CA THR A 122 4.36 -12.20 7.94
C THR A 122 3.06 -11.58 8.48
N CYS A 123 2.32 -12.37 9.26
CA CYS A 123 1.17 -11.90 10.04
C CYS A 123 1.47 -10.64 10.90
N MET A 124 2.73 -10.45 11.31
CA MET A 124 3.18 -9.36 12.19
C MET A 124 3.58 -8.10 11.42
N SER A 125 3.77 -8.20 10.11
CA SER A 125 4.23 -7.09 9.28
C SER A 125 3.19 -5.96 9.24
N THR A 126 3.71 -4.73 9.20
CA THR A 126 2.95 -3.47 9.12
C THR A 126 3.28 -2.75 7.80
N ASN A 127 2.55 -1.67 7.52
CA ASN A 127 2.78 -0.80 6.36
C ASN A 127 2.84 -1.57 5.04
N LEU A 128 1.77 -2.29 4.72
CA LEU A 128 1.73 -3.15 3.55
C LEU A 128 0.39 -3.08 2.81
N VAL A 129 0.45 -3.51 1.56
CA VAL A 129 -0.72 -3.84 0.75
C VAL A 129 -0.96 -5.35 0.88
N ASN A 130 -2.22 -5.70 1.14
CA ASN A 130 -2.70 -7.07 1.30
C ASN A 130 -3.72 -7.41 0.20
N MET A 131 -3.86 -8.70 -0.04
CA MET A 131 -4.87 -9.28 -0.91
C MET A 131 -5.67 -10.30 -0.12
N PHE A 132 -6.97 -10.09 -0.03
CA PHE A 132 -7.93 -11.07 0.46
C PHE A 132 -8.58 -11.80 -0.70
N LYS A 133 -8.73 -13.11 -0.59
CA LYS A 133 -9.27 -13.97 -1.65
C LYS A 133 -10.51 -14.70 -1.15
N CYS A 134 -11.59 -14.54 -1.91
CA CYS A 134 -12.83 -15.28 -1.77
C CYS A 134 -12.70 -16.70 -2.36
N PRO A 135 -13.40 -17.72 -1.82
CA PRO A 135 -13.49 -19.04 -2.48
C PRO A 135 -14.09 -18.95 -3.89
N CYS A 136 -14.94 -17.97 -4.16
CA CYS A 136 -15.52 -17.67 -5.47
C CYS A 136 -14.52 -17.11 -6.51
N GLY A 137 -13.24 -16.94 -6.15
CA GLY A 137 -12.20 -16.44 -7.05
C GLY A 137 -12.01 -14.93 -7.03
N LEU A 138 -13.00 -14.16 -6.55
CA LEU A 138 -12.88 -12.71 -6.41
C LEU A 138 -11.85 -12.32 -5.35
N SER A 139 -11.16 -11.21 -5.59
CA SER A 139 -10.12 -10.68 -4.70
C SER A 139 -10.43 -9.26 -4.27
N TYR A 140 -10.04 -8.91 -3.04
CA TYR A 140 -10.08 -7.56 -2.49
C TYR A 140 -8.66 -7.12 -2.17
N ILE A 141 -8.29 -5.92 -2.62
CA ILE A 141 -7.01 -5.27 -2.29
C ILE A 141 -7.25 -4.23 -1.22
N GLY A 142 -6.40 -4.24 -0.18
CA GLY A 142 -6.45 -3.25 0.88
C GLY A 142 -5.05 -2.86 1.37
N LYS A 143 -4.92 -1.68 1.96
CA LYS A 143 -3.74 -1.26 2.73
C LYS A 143 -3.91 -1.48 4.24
N THR A 144 -2.79 -1.54 4.96
CA THR A 144 -2.79 -1.40 6.42
C THR A 144 -1.49 -0.79 6.94
N CYS A 145 -1.58 0.21 7.82
CA CYS A 145 -0.46 0.68 8.63
C CYS A 145 -0.28 -0.19 9.89
N ARG A 146 -1.35 -0.86 10.34
CA ARG A 146 -1.32 -1.82 11.46
C ARG A 146 -0.88 -3.20 11.00
N SER A 147 -0.65 -4.09 11.96
CA SER A 147 -0.22 -5.46 11.64
C SER A 147 -1.25 -6.21 10.79
N LEU A 148 -0.79 -7.04 9.86
CA LEU A 148 -1.67 -7.82 8.98
C LEU A 148 -2.62 -8.73 9.77
N LYS A 149 -2.17 -9.30 10.89
CA LYS A 149 -3.02 -10.09 11.81
C LYS A 149 -4.20 -9.27 12.35
N THR A 150 -4.00 -7.99 12.68
CA THR A 150 -5.08 -7.11 13.14
C THR A 150 -6.09 -6.90 12.01
N ARG A 151 -5.60 -6.66 10.80
CA ARG A 151 -6.45 -6.42 9.63
C ARG A 151 -7.35 -7.62 9.30
N ILE A 152 -6.81 -8.85 9.29
CA ILE A 152 -7.63 -10.05 9.06
C ILE A 152 -8.62 -10.30 10.21
N CYS A 153 -8.23 -10.08 11.47
CA CYS A 153 -9.16 -10.17 12.60
C CYS A 153 -10.39 -9.28 12.41
N GLU A 154 -10.19 -8.05 11.94
CA GLU A 154 -11.29 -7.13 11.66
C GLU A 154 -12.18 -7.61 10.53
N HIS A 155 -11.61 -8.07 9.41
CA HIS A 155 -12.43 -8.64 8.33
C HIS A 155 -13.27 -9.82 8.83
N HIS A 156 -12.69 -10.72 9.63
CA HIS A 156 -13.43 -11.82 10.25
C HIS A 156 -14.53 -11.32 11.19
N SER A 157 -14.23 -10.31 12.00
CA SER A 157 -15.22 -9.69 12.90
C SER A 157 -16.37 -9.09 12.10
N ASN A 158 -16.07 -8.31 11.06
CA ASN A 158 -17.07 -7.64 10.22
C ASN A 158 -18.00 -8.65 9.54
N ILE A 159 -17.47 -9.77 9.02
CA ILE A 159 -18.31 -10.82 8.44
C ILE A 159 -19.17 -11.47 9.53
N ARG A 160 -18.61 -11.77 10.71
CA ARG A 160 -19.34 -12.39 11.83
C ARG A 160 -20.48 -11.52 12.35
N THR A 161 -20.26 -10.21 12.44
CA THR A 161 -21.25 -9.25 12.94
C THR A 161 -22.22 -8.77 11.87
N GLY A 162 -22.07 -9.20 10.62
CA GLY A 162 -22.96 -8.80 9.54
C GLY A 162 -22.79 -7.32 9.13
N GLU A 163 -21.58 -6.76 9.24
CA GLU A 163 -21.33 -5.34 8.95
C GLU A 163 -21.63 -5.00 7.48
N THR A 164 -22.62 -4.13 7.26
CA THR A 164 -23.17 -3.81 5.94
C THR A 164 -22.39 -2.72 5.19
N LYS A 165 -21.47 -2.01 5.85
CA LYS A 165 -20.64 -0.98 5.22
C LYS A 165 -19.28 -1.49 4.72
N LYS A 166 -18.96 -2.77 4.94
CA LYS A 166 -17.66 -3.33 4.57
C LYS A 166 -17.84 -4.33 3.43
N LEU A 167 -17.27 -4.01 2.28
CA LEU A 167 -17.42 -4.75 1.02
C LEU A 167 -17.19 -6.26 1.16
N VAL A 168 -16.10 -6.65 1.82
CA VAL A 168 -15.79 -8.07 2.06
C VAL A 168 -16.86 -8.74 2.93
N ALA A 169 -17.41 -8.04 3.93
CA ALA A 169 -18.47 -8.59 4.77
C ALA A 169 -19.79 -8.71 4.02
N VAL A 170 -20.22 -7.65 3.33
CA VAL A 170 -21.42 -7.64 2.47
C VAL A 170 -21.36 -8.80 1.47
N HIS A 171 -20.25 -8.95 0.75
CA HIS A 171 -20.07 -10.02 -0.22
C HIS A 171 -20.18 -11.41 0.41
N PHE A 172 -19.53 -11.66 1.55
CA PHE A 172 -19.57 -12.97 2.20
C PHE A 172 -20.97 -13.34 2.68
N LEU A 173 -21.74 -12.36 3.16
CA LEU A 173 -23.14 -12.56 3.57
C LEU A 173 -24.02 -12.87 2.37
N GLN A 174 -23.92 -12.09 1.30
CA GLN A 174 -24.73 -12.26 0.09
C GLN A 174 -24.42 -13.59 -0.63
N ALA A 175 -23.15 -13.96 -0.71
CA ALA A 175 -22.74 -15.20 -1.35
C ALA A 175 -22.85 -16.44 -0.45
N GLY A 176 -23.22 -16.27 0.83
CA GLY A 176 -23.32 -17.38 1.78
C GLY A 176 -21.99 -18.10 2.07
N HIS A 177 -20.86 -17.41 1.93
CA HIS A 177 -19.55 -18.02 2.13
C HIS A 177 -19.19 -18.13 3.62
N PRO A 178 -18.63 -19.26 4.07
CA PRO A 178 -18.22 -19.40 5.46
C PRO A 178 -17.02 -18.50 5.74
N ILE A 179 -17.00 -17.82 6.90
CA ILE A 179 -15.91 -16.91 7.32
C ILE A 179 -14.53 -17.61 7.24
N SER A 180 -14.49 -18.89 7.60
CA SER A 180 -13.28 -19.71 7.57
C SER A 180 -12.71 -19.96 6.18
N SER A 181 -13.43 -19.62 5.10
CA SER A 181 -12.96 -19.72 3.71
C SER A 181 -12.19 -18.49 3.23
N LEU A 182 -12.26 -17.36 3.95
CA LEU A 182 -11.47 -16.18 3.60
C LEU A 182 -9.98 -16.50 3.70
N ARG A 183 -9.23 -16.19 2.64
CA ARG A 183 -7.76 -16.32 2.62
C ARG A 183 -7.12 -14.97 2.46
N TYR A 184 -5.92 -14.79 2.99
CA TYR A 184 -5.16 -13.55 2.82
C TYR A 184 -3.68 -13.80 2.58
N ILE A 185 -3.04 -12.88 1.87
CA ILE A 185 -1.58 -12.74 1.78
C ILE A 185 -1.21 -11.25 1.82
N GLY A 186 0.00 -10.93 2.27
CA GLY A 186 0.60 -9.63 1.93
C GLY A 186 1.29 -9.70 0.58
N ILE A 187 1.11 -8.68 -0.25
CA ILE A 187 1.64 -8.65 -1.62
C ILE A 187 2.76 -7.63 -1.81
N GLU A 188 2.78 -6.57 -0.99
CA GLU A 188 3.85 -5.58 -1.01
C GLU A 188 4.02 -4.93 0.36
N MET A 189 5.24 -5.00 0.91
CA MET A 189 5.66 -4.21 2.05
C MET A 189 6.15 -2.84 1.57
N VAL A 190 5.46 -1.78 2.00
CA VAL A 190 5.80 -0.42 1.61
C VAL A 190 6.82 0.15 2.59
N LYS A 191 8.05 0.32 2.10
CA LYS A 191 9.13 0.93 2.88
C LYS A 191 9.09 2.45 2.78
N MET A 192 9.35 3.11 3.89
CA MET A 192 9.60 4.54 3.94
C MET A 192 10.92 4.90 3.26
N SER A 193 10.95 6.08 2.64
CA SER A 193 12.22 6.62 2.13
C SER A 193 13.11 7.04 3.31
N ARG A 194 14.44 7.05 3.12
CA ARG A 194 15.39 7.50 4.16
C ARG A 194 15.19 8.95 4.57
N ARG A 195 14.71 9.77 3.63
CA ARG A 195 14.35 11.18 3.84
C ARG A 195 13.00 11.34 4.54
N GLY A 196 12.32 10.24 4.89
CA GLY A 196 10.99 10.26 5.48
C GLY A 196 9.89 10.39 4.43
N GLY A 197 8.83 11.12 4.76
CA GLY A 197 7.62 11.30 3.95
C GLY A 197 6.36 10.78 4.62
N ASP A 198 5.26 10.79 3.87
CA ASP A 198 3.96 10.28 4.32
C ASP A 198 3.78 8.82 3.87
N ILE A 199 3.94 7.88 4.83
CA ILE A 199 3.75 6.44 4.60
C ILE A 199 2.32 6.13 4.18
N GLU A 200 1.35 6.87 4.70
CA GLU A 200 -0.06 6.61 4.45
C GLU A 200 -0.45 7.06 3.04
N ARG A 201 0.04 8.23 2.59
CA ARG A 201 -0.08 8.64 1.19
C ARG A 201 0.55 7.60 0.26
N LYS A 202 1.75 7.12 0.57
CA LYS A 202 2.43 6.08 -0.23
C LYS A 202 1.65 4.77 -0.26
N LEU A 203 1.11 4.34 0.88
CA LEU A 203 0.28 3.14 0.96
C LEU A 203 -0.99 3.27 0.11
N ARG A 204 -1.66 4.43 0.14
CA ARG A 204 -2.82 4.69 -0.74
C ARG A 204 -2.46 4.61 -2.21
N GLN A 205 -1.34 5.22 -2.61
CA GLN A 205 -0.86 5.11 -4.00
C GLN A 205 -0.60 3.66 -4.42
N ARG A 206 0.03 2.87 -3.55
CA ARG A 206 0.31 1.45 -3.83
C ARG A 206 -0.96 0.61 -3.83
N GLU A 207 -1.93 0.89 -2.96
CA GLU A 207 -3.24 0.26 -2.95
C GLU A 207 -3.97 0.50 -4.28
N SER A 208 -4.09 1.76 -4.73
CA SER A 208 -4.71 2.13 -6.01
C SER A 208 -4.01 1.45 -7.20
N PHE A 209 -2.67 1.42 -7.20
CA PHE A 209 -1.90 0.71 -8.20
C PHE A 209 -2.26 -0.78 -8.26
N TRP A 210 -2.36 -1.46 -7.12
CA TRP A 210 -2.68 -2.89 -7.08
C TRP A 210 -4.14 -3.20 -7.41
N ILE A 211 -5.08 -2.34 -7.01
CA ILE A 211 -6.49 -2.46 -7.40
C ILE A 211 -6.60 -2.42 -8.93
N HIS A 212 -5.95 -1.45 -9.56
CA HIS A 212 -5.92 -1.32 -11.02
C HIS A 212 -5.19 -2.50 -11.68
N ARG A 213 -3.95 -2.79 -11.26
CA ARG A 213 -3.10 -3.84 -11.85
C ARG A 213 -3.72 -5.23 -11.77
N LEU A 214 -4.50 -5.52 -10.73
CA LEU A 214 -5.14 -6.84 -10.55
C LEU A 214 -6.59 -6.88 -11.01
N ASN A 215 -7.13 -5.76 -11.48
CA ASN A 215 -8.50 -5.60 -11.90
C ASN A 215 -9.50 -6.10 -10.84
N THR A 216 -9.35 -5.60 -9.61
CA THR A 216 -10.19 -6.03 -8.47
C THR A 216 -11.40 -5.14 -8.23
N LEU A 217 -11.74 -4.25 -9.17
CA LEU A 217 -12.97 -3.48 -9.13
C LEU A 217 -14.19 -4.35 -9.44
N SER A 218 -15.30 -4.09 -8.76
CA SER A 218 -16.60 -4.70 -9.03
C SER A 218 -17.00 -4.44 -10.49
N PRO A 219 -17.54 -5.44 -11.23
CA PRO A 219 -17.95 -6.77 -10.78
C PRO A 219 -16.83 -7.84 -10.82
N LEU A 220 -15.62 -7.48 -11.24
CA LEU A 220 -14.52 -8.42 -11.48
C LEU A 220 -13.67 -8.72 -10.23
N GLY A 221 -13.84 -7.91 -9.19
CA GLY A 221 -13.33 -8.13 -7.84
C GLY A 221 -14.24 -7.51 -6.79
N LEU A 222 -13.70 -7.28 -5.60
CA LEU A 222 -14.46 -6.84 -4.43
C LEU A 222 -14.25 -5.38 -4.05
N ASN A 223 -13.35 -4.65 -4.72
CA ASN A 223 -13.17 -3.21 -4.52
C ASN A 223 -14.28 -2.46 -5.28
N GLU A 224 -14.84 -1.40 -4.71
CA GLU A 224 -15.80 -0.54 -5.44
C GLU A 224 -15.10 0.59 -6.20
N GLU A 225 -14.12 1.20 -5.56
CA GLU A 225 -13.33 2.31 -6.12
C GLU A 225 -11.91 2.29 -5.57
N PHE A 226 -11.05 3.13 -6.14
CA PHE A 226 -9.74 3.46 -5.57
C PHE A 226 -9.51 4.96 -5.60
N ASP A 227 -8.74 5.47 -4.64
CA ASP A 227 -8.53 6.91 -4.47
C ASP A 227 -7.38 7.40 -5.35
N LEU A 228 -7.66 8.41 -6.19
CA LEU A 228 -6.68 9.11 -7.02
C LEU A 228 -6.11 10.39 -6.37
N LYS A 229 -6.76 10.92 -5.32
CA LYS A 229 -6.26 12.08 -4.57
C LYS A 229 -4.82 11.96 -4.08
N PRO A 230 -4.29 10.77 -3.71
CA PRO A 230 -2.90 10.63 -3.31
C PRO A 230 -1.89 10.94 -4.41
N PHE A 231 -2.30 11.01 -5.68
CA PHE A 231 -1.45 11.28 -6.84
C PHE A 231 -1.52 12.73 -7.32
N LEU A 232 -2.51 13.48 -6.84
CA LEU A 232 -2.71 14.92 -7.08
C LEU A 232 -2.00 15.72 -5.99
#